data_AF-A0A345GU39-F1
#
_entry.id   AF-A0A345GU39-F1
#
_cell.length_a   1.000
_cell.length_b   1.000
_cell.length_c   1.000
_cell.angle_alpha   90.00
_cell.angle_beta   90.00
_cell.angle_gamma   90.00
#
_symmetry.space_group_name_H-M   'P 1'
#
loop_
_entity.id
_entity.type
_entity.pdbx_description
1 polymer ?
#
loop_
_entity_poly.entity_id
_entity_poly.type
_entity_poly.pdbx_seq_one_letter_code
_entity_poly.pdbx_strand_id
1 'polypeptide(L)'
;MNIQKILRILPVVAVCFIFSCENTTAERNEDDFSKRSNTQLEQTVIAEEKEGQIVFMNEEQLMSQLEHELTALQKPNVNITDVRIDTSVAVDDDRVTVLQLIGSSQNETVKISYVVMKENSKFYMASEETVLVCEGCRSGCSPRRKENGDGYCTACDYQAKKCTKTETLPAFTD
;
A
#
# COMPACT_ATOMS: atom_id res chain seq x y z
N MET A 1 11.18 62.52 28.75
CA MET A 1 11.59 63.13 30.04
C MET A 1 10.32 63.46 30.83
N ASN A 2 10.29 63.21 32.16
CA ASN A 2 9.16 63.16 33.12
C ASN A 2 8.37 61.84 33.06
N ILE A 3 8.45 60.85 33.96
CA ILE A 3 8.59 60.71 35.44
C ILE A 3 7.44 61.33 36.25
N GLN A 4 6.55 60.47 36.78
CA GLN A 4 6.19 60.30 38.21
C GLN A 4 5.04 59.26 38.31
N LYS A 5 5.28 58.04 38.81
CA LYS A 5 5.08 57.53 40.20
C LYS A 5 3.60 57.61 40.66
N ILE A 6 2.95 56.50 41.03
CA ILE A 6 2.77 55.97 42.41
C ILE A 6 2.04 54.61 42.24
N LEU A 7 2.55 53.42 42.58
CA LEU A 7 2.87 52.79 43.88
C LEU A 7 1.68 52.57 44.85
N ARG A 8 1.10 51.35 44.89
CA ARG A 8 0.54 50.62 46.06
C ARG A 8 0.46 49.12 45.70
N ILE A 9 1.41 48.27 46.10
CA ILE A 9 1.54 47.48 47.34
C ILE A 9 0.31 46.60 47.68
N LEU A 10 0.58 45.29 47.70
CA LEU A 10 -0.19 44.10 48.06
C LEU A 10 -0.96 44.16 49.40
N PRO A 11 -1.95 43.27 49.61
CA PRO A 11 -1.65 42.04 50.36
C PRO A 11 -2.23 40.75 49.75
N VAL A 12 -1.47 39.69 49.99
CA VAL A 12 -1.78 38.26 49.89
C VAL A 12 -3.07 37.93 50.61
N VAL A 13 -3.98 37.19 49.96
CA VAL A 13 -4.98 36.37 50.64
C VAL A 13 -4.96 34.99 49.98
N ALA A 14 -4.30 34.07 50.66
CA ALA A 14 -4.46 32.64 50.45
C ALA A 14 -5.80 32.21 51.04
N VAL A 15 -6.64 31.54 50.24
CA VAL A 15 -7.76 30.76 50.73
C VAL A 15 -7.67 29.37 50.11
N CYS A 16 -7.25 28.41 50.92
CA CYS A 16 -7.47 26.99 50.69
C CYS A 16 -8.89 26.64 51.19
N PHE A 17 -9.76 26.16 50.29
CA PHE A 17 -10.89 25.26 50.62
C PHE A 17 -10.93 24.22 49.49
N ILE A 18 -10.21 23.09 49.61
CA ILE A 18 -10.65 21.77 50.11
C ILE A 18 -12.14 21.43 49.92
N PHE A 19 -12.36 20.31 49.20
CA PHE A 19 -13.57 19.46 49.06
C PHE A 19 -14.77 20.11 48.35
N SER A 20 -15.37 19.54 47.30
CA SER A 20 -15.71 18.13 47.09
C SER A 20 -15.72 17.75 45.60
N CYS A 21 -15.14 16.59 45.28
CA CYS A 21 -15.52 15.82 44.10
C CYS A 21 -16.95 15.32 44.31
N GLU A 22 -17.88 15.79 43.50
CA GLU A 22 -19.22 15.20 43.42
C GLU A 22 -19.15 14.00 42.48
N ASN A 23 -19.27 12.83 43.10
CA ASN A 23 -19.41 11.54 42.45
C ASN A 23 -20.72 11.51 41.66
N THR A 24 -20.64 11.49 40.33
CA THR A 24 -21.69 10.87 39.52
C THR A 24 -21.13 9.56 39.00
N THR A 25 -21.40 8.50 39.77
CA THR A 25 -21.27 7.11 39.36
C THR A 25 -22.17 6.85 38.16
N ALA A 26 -21.56 6.63 37.00
CA ALA A 26 -22.17 5.86 35.91
C ALA A 26 -21.47 4.50 35.90
N GLU A 27 -22.27 3.46 36.12
CA GLU A 27 -21.86 2.09 36.33
C GLU A 27 -21.37 1.41 35.05
N ARG A 28 -20.35 0.54 35.23
CA ARG A 28 -20.09 -0.73 34.52
C ARG A 28 -20.00 -0.74 32.98
N ASN A 29 -18.80 -1.01 32.48
CA ASN A 29 -18.40 -2.38 32.13
C ASN A 29 -16.88 -2.45 31.88
N GLU A 30 -16.13 -2.85 32.91
CA GLU A 30 -14.85 -3.54 32.72
C GLU A 30 -15.18 -5.00 32.37
N ASP A 31 -15.36 -5.28 31.09
CA ASP A 31 -15.22 -6.60 30.48
C ASP A 31 -15.43 -6.45 28.96
N ASP A 32 -14.41 -5.95 28.27
CA ASP A 32 -14.14 -6.32 26.88
C ASP A 32 -12.61 -6.24 26.67
N PHE A 33 -11.90 -7.15 27.33
CA PHE A 33 -11.43 -8.35 26.66
C PHE A 33 -10.58 -7.98 25.45
N SER A 34 -9.28 -7.81 25.68
CA SER A 34 -8.27 -8.70 25.10
C SER A 34 -8.53 -9.18 23.66
N LYS A 35 -8.93 -8.27 22.77
CA LYS A 35 -9.14 -8.49 21.34
C LYS A 35 -8.71 -7.26 20.53
N ARG A 36 -7.61 -6.61 20.93
CA ARG A 36 -6.65 -6.19 19.89
C ARG A 36 -5.91 -7.44 19.47
N SER A 37 -6.63 -8.23 18.68
CA SER A 37 -6.11 -9.31 17.87
C SER A 37 -4.83 -8.80 17.23
N ASN A 38 -3.78 -9.62 17.28
CA ASN A 38 -2.84 -9.71 16.18
C ASN A 38 -3.66 -9.59 14.89
N THR A 39 -3.63 -8.44 14.23
CA THR A 39 -4.03 -8.39 12.83
C THR A 39 -2.88 -9.06 12.09
N GLN A 40 -2.84 -10.38 12.19
CA GLN A 40 -2.15 -11.22 11.24
C GLN A 40 -2.80 -10.85 9.92
N LEU A 41 -2.10 -10.01 9.14
CA LEU A 41 -2.53 -9.58 7.81
C LEU A 41 -3.06 -10.81 7.10
N GLU A 42 -4.38 -10.86 6.87
CA GLU A 42 -4.98 -11.95 6.12
C GLU A 42 -4.39 -11.87 4.71
N GLN A 43 -3.34 -12.64 4.48
CA GLN A 43 -2.72 -12.77 3.18
C GLN A 43 -3.78 -13.36 2.26
N THR A 44 -4.36 -12.50 1.43
CA THR A 44 -5.43 -12.88 0.52
C THR A 44 -4.86 -13.76 -0.58
N VAL A 45 -5.36 -14.98 -0.70
CA VAL A 45 -4.98 -15.90 -1.79
C VAL A 45 -5.58 -15.37 -3.09
N ILE A 46 -4.74 -14.99 -4.04
CA ILE A 46 -5.17 -14.44 -5.33
C ILE A 46 -5.24 -15.50 -6.44
N ALA A 47 -4.39 -16.53 -6.36
CA ALA A 47 -4.35 -17.60 -7.34
C ALA A 47 -3.84 -18.91 -6.71
N GLU A 48 -4.10 -20.01 -7.39
CA GLU A 48 -3.64 -21.35 -7.03
C GLU A 48 -3.09 -22.07 -8.26
N GLU A 49 -1.99 -22.78 -8.10
CA GLU A 49 -1.45 -23.68 -9.11
C GLU A 49 -2.17 -25.03 -9.08
N LYS A 50 -2.90 -25.34 -10.15
CA LYS A 50 -3.62 -26.60 -10.36
C LYS A 50 -3.17 -27.20 -11.67
N GLU A 51 -2.68 -28.44 -11.63
CA GLU A 51 -2.28 -29.19 -12.84
C GLU A 51 -1.25 -28.43 -13.71
N GLY A 52 -0.34 -27.69 -13.06
CA GLY A 52 0.67 -26.87 -13.74
C GLY A 52 0.15 -25.56 -14.35
N GLN A 53 -1.10 -25.19 -14.08
CA GLN A 53 -1.70 -23.93 -14.51
C GLN A 53 -2.01 -23.03 -13.31
N ILE A 54 -1.83 -21.74 -13.48
CA ILE A 54 -2.21 -20.73 -12.48
C ILE A 54 -3.68 -20.37 -12.70
N VAL A 55 -4.50 -20.59 -11.68
CA VAL A 55 -5.94 -20.29 -11.69
C VAL A 55 -6.21 -19.19 -10.67
N PHE A 56 -6.72 -18.04 -11.12
CA PHE A 56 -7.12 -16.95 -10.23
C PHE A 56 -8.39 -17.32 -9.46
N MET A 57 -8.40 -17.08 -8.15
CA MET A 57 -9.51 -17.48 -7.26
C MET A 57 -10.74 -16.59 -7.44
N ASN A 58 -10.54 -15.29 -7.67
CA ASN A 58 -11.59 -14.33 -7.98
C ASN A 58 -11.02 -13.21 -8.86
N GLU A 59 -10.97 -13.48 -10.17
CA GLU A 59 -10.32 -12.60 -11.15
C GLU A 59 -11.00 -11.23 -11.26
N GLU A 60 -12.34 -11.19 -11.26
CA GLU A 60 -13.11 -9.95 -11.37
C GLU A 60 -12.88 -9.03 -10.15
N GLN A 61 -12.93 -9.59 -8.93
CA GLN A 61 -12.63 -8.83 -7.72
C GLN A 61 -11.17 -8.34 -7.71
N LEU A 62 -10.24 -9.16 -8.16
CA LEU A 62 -8.83 -8.78 -8.25
C LEU A 62 -8.65 -7.62 -9.23
N MET A 63 -9.23 -7.68 -10.43
CA MET A 63 -9.19 -6.58 -11.39
C MET A 63 -9.79 -5.30 -10.81
N SER A 64 -10.95 -5.38 -10.15
CA SER A 64 -11.57 -4.22 -9.51
C SER A 64 -10.69 -3.60 -8.42
N GLN A 65 -9.98 -4.43 -7.64
CA GLN A 65 -9.02 -3.96 -6.65
C GLN A 65 -7.85 -3.21 -7.31
N LEU A 66 -7.31 -3.72 -8.41
CA LEU A 66 -6.22 -3.08 -9.15
C LEU A 66 -6.66 -1.72 -9.76
N GLU A 67 -7.88 -1.65 -10.28
CA GLU A 67 -8.48 -0.39 -10.80
C GLU A 67 -8.68 0.65 -9.69
N HIS A 68 -9.07 0.21 -8.50
CA HIS A 68 -9.18 1.07 -7.33
C HIS A 68 -7.82 1.66 -6.94
N GLU A 69 -6.77 0.84 -6.92
CA GLU A 69 -5.42 1.33 -6.62
C GLU A 69 -4.93 2.33 -7.68
N LEU A 70 -5.17 2.06 -8.96
CA LEU A 70 -4.83 3.00 -10.03
C LEU A 70 -5.52 4.35 -9.85
N THR A 71 -6.76 4.35 -9.38
CA THR A 71 -7.48 5.58 -9.04
C THR A 71 -6.79 6.33 -7.88
N ALA A 72 -6.36 5.62 -6.83
CA ALA A 72 -5.61 6.20 -5.72
C ALA A 72 -4.26 6.79 -6.18
N LEU A 73 -3.63 6.20 -7.20
CA LEU A 73 -2.40 6.67 -7.85
C LEU A 73 -2.63 7.76 -8.91
N GLN A 74 -3.79 8.43 -8.87
CA GLN A 74 -4.16 9.52 -9.79
C GLN A 74 -4.22 9.09 -11.27
N LYS A 75 -4.55 7.82 -11.54
CA LYS A 75 -4.82 7.27 -12.88
C LYS A 75 -6.29 6.84 -13.00
N PRO A 76 -7.24 7.79 -12.94
CA PRO A 76 -8.66 7.45 -12.97
C PRO A 76 -9.09 6.91 -14.34
N ASN A 77 -10.13 6.08 -14.35
CA ASN A 77 -10.76 5.52 -15.56
C ASN A 77 -9.90 4.52 -16.35
N VAL A 78 -8.90 3.91 -15.73
CA VAL A 78 -8.23 2.75 -16.31
C VAL A 78 -9.08 1.51 -16.05
N ASN A 79 -9.43 0.77 -17.10
CA ASN A 79 -10.10 -0.52 -17.00
C ASN A 79 -9.09 -1.65 -17.23
N ILE A 80 -8.95 -2.56 -16.27
CA ILE A 80 -8.09 -3.74 -16.35
C ILE A 80 -8.88 -4.89 -16.97
N THR A 81 -8.31 -5.50 -18.01
CA THR A 81 -8.97 -6.59 -18.75
C THR A 81 -8.16 -7.89 -18.77
N ASP A 82 -6.95 -7.84 -18.25
CA ASP A 82 -6.02 -8.97 -18.23
C ASP A 82 -5.23 -8.93 -16.92
N VAL A 83 -5.13 -10.09 -16.27
CA VAL A 83 -4.26 -10.31 -15.12
C VAL A 83 -3.47 -11.58 -15.32
N ARG A 84 -2.19 -11.55 -14.93
CA ARG A 84 -1.30 -12.71 -15.02
C ARG A 84 -0.23 -12.66 -13.94
N ILE A 85 0.25 -13.83 -13.55
CA ILE A 85 1.46 -13.95 -12.74
C ILE A 85 2.64 -14.10 -13.70
N ASP A 86 3.58 -13.16 -13.59
CA ASP A 86 4.83 -13.17 -14.34
C ASP A 86 5.98 -13.51 -13.41
N THR A 87 7.02 -14.06 -14.01
CA THR A 87 8.27 -14.41 -13.36
C THR A 87 9.35 -13.52 -13.94
N SER A 88 9.92 -12.65 -13.12
CA SER A 88 11.06 -11.83 -13.51
C SER A 88 12.31 -12.36 -12.83
N VAL A 89 13.32 -12.66 -13.64
CA VAL A 89 14.67 -12.87 -13.15
C VAL A 89 15.21 -11.51 -12.70
N ALA A 90 15.82 -11.44 -11.52
CA ALA A 90 16.43 -10.21 -11.05
C ALA A 90 17.51 -9.76 -12.05
N VAL A 91 17.60 -8.44 -12.30
CA VAL A 91 18.47 -7.89 -13.34
C VAL A 91 19.95 -8.13 -13.04
N ASP A 92 20.28 -8.32 -11.78
CA ASP A 92 21.60 -8.42 -11.18
C ASP A 92 21.99 -9.83 -10.73
N ASP A 93 21.02 -10.71 -10.46
CA ASP A 93 21.27 -12.12 -10.13
C ASP A 93 20.25 -13.03 -10.82
N ASP A 94 20.72 -13.85 -11.76
CA ASP A 94 19.86 -14.73 -12.54
C ASP A 94 19.28 -15.93 -11.76
N ARG A 95 19.75 -16.11 -10.53
CA ARG A 95 19.28 -17.14 -9.59
C ARG A 95 18.12 -16.65 -8.74
N VAL A 96 17.92 -15.34 -8.64
CA VAL A 96 16.81 -14.74 -7.90
C VAL A 96 15.64 -14.49 -8.83
N THR A 97 14.51 -15.08 -8.46
CA THR A 97 13.29 -15.01 -9.23
C THR A 97 12.24 -14.26 -8.43
N VAL A 98 11.78 -13.13 -8.95
CA VAL A 98 10.70 -12.34 -8.38
C VAL A 98 9.42 -12.69 -9.10
N LEU A 99 8.43 -13.18 -8.35
CA LEU A 99 7.08 -13.38 -8.85
C LEU A 99 6.31 -12.07 -8.72
N GLN A 100 5.57 -11.71 -9.76
CA GLN A 100 4.76 -10.50 -9.76
C GLN A 100 3.40 -10.74 -10.41
N LEU A 101 2.35 -10.21 -9.80
CA LEU A 101 1.07 -10.01 -10.47
C LEU A 101 1.22 -8.82 -11.42
N ILE A 102 0.71 -8.96 -12.63
CA ILE A 102 0.60 -7.87 -13.60
C ILE A 102 -0.85 -7.76 -14.05
N GLY A 103 -1.45 -6.59 -13.86
CA GLY A 103 -2.72 -6.21 -14.48
C GLY A 103 -2.48 -5.28 -15.64
N SER A 104 -3.14 -5.51 -16.77
CA SER A 104 -3.01 -4.70 -17.98
C SER A 104 -4.34 -4.04 -18.36
N SER A 105 -4.28 -2.78 -18.77
CA SER A 105 -5.44 -2.08 -19.30
C SER A 105 -5.91 -2.68 -20.63
N GLN A 106 -7.17 -2.41 -21.03
CA GLN A 106 -7.75 -2.88 -22.29
C GLN A 106 -6.88 -2.58 -23.54
N ASN A 107 -6.22 -1.43 -23.55
CA ASN A 107 -5.34 -1.01 -24.65
C ASN A 107 -3.84 -1.35 -24.41
N GLU A 108 -3.55 -2.05 -23.31
CA GLU A 108 -2.22 -2.46 -22.85
C GLU A 108 -1.22 -1.31 -22.63
N THR A 109 -1.69 -0.05 -22.53
CA THR A 109 -0.83 1.12 -22.32
C THR A 109 -0.55 1.42 -20.87
N VAL A 110 -1.36 0.90 -19.94
CA VAL A 110 -1.14 0.99 -18.49
C VAL A 110 -1.01 -0.44 -17.96
N LYS A 111 0.06 -0.69 -17.21
CA LYS A 111 0.34 -1.98 -16.58
C LYS A 111 0.69 -1.74 -15.12
N ILE A 112 -0.07 -2.33 -14.20
CA ILE A 112 0.16 -2.28 -12.75
C ILE A 112 0.75 -3.60 -12.28
N SER A 113 1.64 -3.55 -11.30
CA SER A 113 2.34 -4.73 -10.80
C SER A 113 2.57 -4.72 -9.30
N TYR A 114 2.33 -5.89 -8.71
CA TYR A 114 2.54 -6.20 -7.30
C TYR A 114 3.50 -7.38 -7.18
N VAL A 115 4.37 -7.35 -6.17
CA VAL A 115 5.14 -8.53 -5.79
C VAL A 115 4.16 -9.55 -5.20
N VAL A 116 4.34 -10.82 -5.59
CA VAL A 116 3.54 -11.92 -5.05
C VAL A 116 4.44 -12.95 -4.39
N MET A 117 3.97 -13.49 -3.27
CA MET A 117 4.60 -14.61 -2.60
C MET A 117 3.91 -15.90 -3.03
N LYS A 118 4.70 -16.96 -3.19
CA LYS A 118 4.18 -18.31 -3.41
C LYS A 118 4.47 -19.16 -2.19
N GLU A 119 3.43 -19.74 -1.60
CA GLU A 119 3.56 -20.74 -0.55
C GLU A 119 2.80 -22.00 -0.98
N ASN A 120 3.52 -23.12 -1.06
CA ASN A 120 3.01 -24.35 -1.66
C ASN A 120 2.48 -24.10 -3.08
N SER A 121 1.19 -24.31 -3.32
CA SER A 121 0.51 -24.07 -4.59
C SER A 121 -0.27 -22.76 -4.61
N LYS A 122 -0.15 -21.88 -3.61
CA LYS A 122 -0.97 -20.67 -3.50
C LYS A 122 -0.14 -19.41 -3.68
N PHE A 123 -0.74 -18.41 -4.31
CA PHE A 123 -0.15 -17.10 -4.54
C PHE A 123 -0.87 -16.05 -3.71
N TYR A 124 -0.09 -15.16 -3.11
CA TYR A 124 -0.53 -14.12 -2.20
C TYR A 124 0.05 -12.78 -2.63
N MET A 125 -0.72 -11.69 -2.53
CA MET A 125 -0.14 -10.35 -2.69
C MET A 125 0.70 -10.02 -1.46
N ALA A 126 1.93 -9.57 -1.69
CA ALA A 126 2.77 -9.07 -0.61
C ALA A 126 2.28 -7.68 -0.19
N SER A 127 1.70 -7.57 0.99
CA SER A 127 1.09 -6.33 1.51
C SER A 127 2.09 -5.22 1.84
N GLU A 128 3.36 -5.57 1.99
CA GLU A 128 4.42 -4.67 2.45
C GLU A 128 5.23 -4.07 1.30
N GLU A 129 5.07 -4.62 0.10
CA GLU A 129 5.87 -4.33 -1.08
C GLU A 129 5.31 -3.16 -1.89
N THR A 130 6.18 -2.52 -2.69
CA THR A 130 5.77 -1.37 -3.50
C THR A 130 4.85 -1.80 -4.64
N VAL A 131 3.92 -0.92 -5.02
CA VAL A 131 3.12 -1.04 -6.24
C VAL A 131 3.84 -0.32 -7.36
N LEU A 132 4.05 -1.00 -8.50
CA LEU A 132 4.72 -0.46 -9.67
C LEU A 132 3.71 -0.28 -10.81
N VAL A 133 3.62 0.92 -11.36
CA VAL A 133 2.80 1.21 -12.54
C VAL A 133 3.68 1.69 -13.68
N CYS A 134 3.52 1.07 -14.83
CA CYS A 134 4.17 1.42 -16.09
C CYS A 134 3.13 1.93 -17.08
N GLU A 135 3.36 3.11 -17.65
CA GLU A 135 2.44 3.74 -18.61
C GLU A 135 3.16 4.20 -19.87
N GLY A 136 2.67 3.81 -21.04
CA GLY A 136 3.24 4.23 -22.31
C GLY A 136 2.73 3.45 -23.51
N CYS A 137 3.62 2.74 -24.18
CA CYS A 137 3.30 1.92 -25.34
C CYS A 137 2.66 0.58 -24.97
N ARG A 138 1.88 0.05 -25.92
CA ARG A 138 1.33 -1.31 -25.86
C ARG A 138 2.43 -2.37 -25.82
N SER A 139 3.31 -2.35 -26.84
CA SER A 139 4.46 -3.27 -26.96
C SER A 139 5.67 -2.70 -26.23
N GLY A 140 6.10 -3.38 -25.17
CA GLY A 140 7.07 -2.88 -24.20
C GLY A 140 6.39 -2.16 -23.02
N CYS A 141 7.15 -1.29 -22.34
CA CYS A 141 6.68 -0.58 -21.13
C CYS A 141 6.07 -1.53 -20.09
N SER A 142 6.75 -2.64 -19.85
CA SER A 142 6.30 -3.68 -18.94
C SER A 142 7.01 -3.59 -17.59
N PRO A 143 6.29 -3.78 -16.48
CA PRO A 143 6.87 -3.77 -15.15
C PRO A 143 7.83 -4.94 -14.96
N ARG A 144 8.98 -4.63 -14.36
CA ARG A 144 10.04 -5.57 -13.98
C ARG A 144 10.58 -5.19 -12.62
N ARG A 145 11.11 -6.18 -11.91
CA ARG A 145 11.66 -6.04 -10.57
C ARG A 145 13.12 -6.47 -10.54
N LYS A 146 13.91 -5.81 -9.70
CA LYS A 146 15.27 -6.23 -9.33
C LYS A 146 15.23 -7.09 -8.07
N GLU A 147 16.35 -7.71 -7.69
CA GLU A 147 16.45 -8.53 -6.48
C GLU A 147 16.06 -7.76 -5.21
N ASN A 148 16.45 -6.48 -5.15
CA ASN A 148 16.17 -5.62 -4.00
C ASN A 148 14.72 -5.10 -3.93
N GLY A 149 13.81 -5.59 -4.78
CA GLY A 149 12.41 -5.16 -4.86
C GLY A 149 12.16 -3.93 -5.73
N ASP A 150 13.21 -3.20 -6.13
CA ASP A 150 13.06 -1.98 -6.94
C ASP A 150 12.38 -2.28 -8.29
N GLY A 151 11.35 -1.51 -8.59
CA GLY A 151 10.66 -1.55 -9.86
C GLY A 151 11.34 -0.76 -10.98
N TYR A 152 11.27 -1.27 -12.20
CA TYR A 152 11.50 -0.50 -13.41
C TYR A 152 10.53 -0.91 -14.53
N CYS A 153 10.35 -0.02 -15.50
CA CYS A 153 9.57 -0.32 -16.69
C CYS A 153 10.51 -0.57 -17.86
N THR A 154 10.25 -1.62 -18.64
CA THR A 154 11.03 -1.86 -19.87
C THR A 154 10.83 -0.72 -20.88
N ALA A 155 11.76 -0.58 -21.81
CA ALA A 155 11.60 0.38 -22.90
C ALA A 155 10.40 0.03 -23.79
N CYS A 156 9.94 1.02 -24.54
CA CYS A 156 9.03 0.78 -25.65
C CYS A 156 9.78 0.18 -26.83
N ASP A 157 9.18 -0.84 -27.46
CA ASP A 157 9.81 -1.52 -28.61
C ASP A 157 9.98 -0.57 -29.81
N TYR A 158 9.15 0.47 -29.89
CA TYR A 158 9.23 1.53 -30.89
C TYR A 158 9.64 2.85 -30.22
N GLN A 159 10.76 3.42 -30.68
CA GLN A 159 11.46 4.55 -30.04
C GLN A 159 10.68 5.88 -29.98
N ALA A 160 9.51 5.98 -30.60
CA ALA A 160 8.73 7.22 -30.63
C ALA A 160 7.92 7.49 -29.34
N LYS A 161 7.68 6.47 -28.50
CA LYS A 161 6.91 6.61 -27.26
C LYS A 161 7.80 6.44 -26.04
N LYS A 162 7.62 7.31 -25.05
CA LYS A 162 8.27 7.20 -23.73
C LYS A 162 7.41 6.32 -22.82
N CYS A 163 8.07 5.58 -21.94
CA CYS A 163 7.45 4.84 -20.86
C CYS A 163 7.66 5.61 -19.55
N THR A 164 6.60 5.77 -18.77
CA THR A 164 6.61 6.46 -17.48
C THR A 164 6.44 5.43 -16.37
N LYS A 165 7.25 5.57 -15.32
CA LYS A 165 7.18 4.77 -14.09
C LYS A 165 6.51 5.57 -12.98
N THR A 166 5.60 4.93 -12.25
CA THR A 166 5.12 5.37 -10.93
C THR A 166 5.33 4.20 -9.97
N GLU A 167 5.87 4.46 -8.79
CA GLU A 167 6.12 3.42 -7.78
C GLU A 167 5.77 3.98 -6.41
N THR A 168 5.06 3.19 -5.59
CA THR A 168 4.74 3.59 -4.21
C THR A 168 5.94 3.37 -3.29
N LEU A 169 5.92 3.99 -2.12
CA LEU A 169 6.85 3.63 -1.05
C LEU A 169 6.41 2.30 -0.40
N PRO A 170 7.36 1.50 0.12
CA PRO A 170 7.01 0.29 0.86
C PRO A 170 6.26 0.68 2.14
N ALA A 171 5.39 -0.21 2.63
CA ALA A 171 4.50 0.11 3.75
C ALA A 171 5.24 0.34 5.09
N PHE A 172 6.52 -0.03 5.17
CA PHE A 172 7.37 0.14 6.35
C PHE A 172 8.62 0.95 5.99
N THR A 173 8.52 2.27 6.13
CA THR A 173 9.68 3.14 6.28
C THR A 173 9.51 3.93 7.57
N ASP A 174 10.03 3.39 8.68
CA ASP A 174 10.37 4.15 9.88
C ASP A 174 11.89 4.39 9.91
#